data_AF-A0A8K0C556-F1
#
_entry.id   AF-A0A8K0C556-F1
#
_cell.length_a   1.000
_cell.length_b   1.000
_cell.length_c   1.000
_cell.angle_alpha   90.00
_cell.angle_beta   90.00
_cell.angle_gamma   90.00
#
_symmetry.space_group_name_H-M   'P 1'
#
loop_
_entity.id
_entity.type
_entity.pdbx_description
1 polymer ?
#
loop_
_entity_poly.entity_id
_entity_poly.type
_entity_poly.pdbx_seq_one_letter_code
_entity_poly.pdbx_strand_id
1 'polypeptide(L)'
;MSEEELCYATKTKFHASEKRKAALALNKLTYAIRRAYHMKKRTYEAFPSDEAHLEMIYMLPIGQLSEDVQKSRHKELRFFREHNTSKIPRQSTNSDLIRVFLTSSDPYISGIRLLPPKKSYVLNKDVISLLKCPNVDVNSENGITSE
;
A
#
# COMPACT_ATOMS: atom_id res chain seq x y z
N MET A 1 21.08 2.03 -39.18
CA MET A 1 20.25 3.12 -39.75
C MET A 1 21.11 4.36 -39.71
N SER A 2 21.50 4.88 -40.88
CA SER A 2 22.30 6.09 -40.98
C SER A 2 21.44 7.32 -40.63
N GLU A 3 22.06 8.41 -40.15
CA GLU A 3 21.37 9.67 -39.82
C GLU A 3 20.57 10.25 -41.01
N GLU A 4 20.97 9.88 -42.22
CA GLU A 4 20.33 10.27 -43.48
C GLU A 4 18.92 9.69 -43.64
N GLU A 5 18.68 8.46 -43.18
CA GLU A 5 17.36 7.81 -43.24
C GLU A 5 16.36 8.47 -42.27
N LEU A 6 16.84 8.93 -41.10
CA LEU A 6 16.05 9.68 -40.12
C LEU A 6 15.66 11.08 -40.63
N CYS A 7 16.54 11.73 -41.38
CA CYS A 7 16.31 13.04 -41.98
C CYS A 7 15.32 12.98 -43.17
N TYR A 8 15.27 11.86 -43.89
CA TYR A 8 14.31 11.67 -44.98
C TYR A 8 12.87 11.56 -44.47
N ALA A 9 12.66 10.88 -43.33
CA ALA A 9 11.33 10.70 -42.72
C ALA A 9 10.73 12.01 -42.15
N THR A 10 11.55 13.01 -41.81
CA THR A 10 11.08 14.31 -41.30
C THR A 10 10.71 15.30 -42.41
N LYS A 11 11.14 15.06 -43.65
CA LYS A 11 10.85 15.91 -44.83
C LYS A 11 9.55 15.57 -45.57
N THR A 12 8.93 14.43 -45.31
CA THR A 12 7.71 14.01 -46.01
C THR A 12 6.46 14.66 -45.39
N LYS A 13 5.75 15.49 -46.18
CA LYS A 13 4.46 16.07 -45.79
C LYS A 13 3.36 15.01 -45.93
N PHE A 14 3.22 14.12 -44.95
CA PHE A 14 2.14 13.12 -44.93
C PHE A 14 0.76 13.78 -44.87
N HIS A 15 -0.21 13.19 -45.57
CA HIS A 15 -1.61 13.62 -45.48
C HIS A 15 -2.16 13.31 -44.08
N ALA A 16 -3.17 14.05 -43.62
CA ALA A 16 -3.71 13.90 -42.26
C ALA A 16 -4.16 12.46 -41.90
N SER A 17 -4.63 11.69 -42.88
CA SER A 17 -5.04 10.28 -42.72
C SER A 17 -3.86 9.35 -42.41
N GLU A 18 -2.71 9.58 -43.05
CA GLU A 18 -1.50 8.79 -42.88
C GLU A 18 -0.82 9.09 -41.55
N LYS A 19 -0.84 10.36 -41.13
CA LYS A 19 -0.40 10.76 -39.77
C LYS A 19 -1.18 10.05 -38.68
N ARG A 20 -2.50 9.90 -38.85
CA ARG A 20 -3.36 9.15 -37.91
C ARG A 20 -3.02 7.66 -37.88
N LYS A 21 -2.77 7.04 -39.03
CA LYS A 21 -2.36 5.62 -39.11
C LYS A 21 -0.99 5.40 -38.45
N ALA A 22 -0.03 6.28 -38.70
CA ALA A 22 1.29 6.25 -38.07
C ALA A 22 1.19 6.41 -36.54
N ALA A 23 0.40 7.38 -36.06
CA ALA A 23 0.16 7.58 -34.63
C ALA A 23 -0.49 6.35 -33.97
N LEU A 24 -1.43 5.69 -34.67
CA LEU A 24 -2.07 4.47 -34.16
C LEU A 24 -1.08 3.29 -34.09
N ALA A 25 -0.18 3.14 -35.06
CA ALA A 25 0.89 2.14 -35.02
C ALA A 25 1.90 2.42 -33.90
N LEU A 26 2.30 3.68 -33.73
CA LEU A 26 3.22 4.13 -32.69
C LEU A 26 2.61 3.92 -31.29
N ASN A 27 1.32 4.21 -31.11
CA ASN A 27 0.59 3.93 -29.87
C ASN A 27 0.51 2.43 -29.56
N LYS A 28 0.29 1.56 -30.57
CA LYS A 28 0.31 0.10 -30.36
C LYS A 28 1.68 -0.41 -29.90
N LEU A 29 2.77 0.08 -30.50
CA LEU A 29 4.13 -0.29 -30.12
C LEU A 29 4.51 0.25 -28.73
N THR A 30 4.18 1.50 -28.46
CA THR A 30 4.54 2.14 -27.18
C THR A 30 3.68 1.68 -26.01
N TYR A 31 2.46 1.20 -26.23
CA TYR A 31 1.59 0.69 -25.17
C TYR A 31 2.22 -0.49 -24.42
N ALA A 32 2.89 -1.41 -25.12
CA ALA A 32 3.58 -2.55 -24.50
C ALA A 32 4.77 -2.10 -23.64
N ILE A 33 5.58 -1.17 -24.14
CA ILE A 33 6.74 -0.61 -23.43
C ILE A 33 6.30 0.18 -22.20
N ARG A 34 5.25 1.01 -22.34
CA ARG A 34 4.69 1.81 -21.24
C ARG A 34 4.09 0.93 -20.15
N ARG A 35 3.42 -0.17 -20.52
CA ARG A 35 2.89 -1.17 -19.58
C ARG A 35 4.03 -1.89 -18.84
N ALA A 36 5.09 -2.30 -19.55
CA ALA A 36 6.26 -2.94 -18.95
C ALA A 36 7.03 -2.00 -18.01
N TYR A 37 7.19 -0.73 -18.38
CA TYR A 37 7.85 0.29 -17.55
C TYR A 37 7.06 0.60 -16.27
N HIS A 38 5.74 0.72 -16.37
CA HIS A 38 4.88 0.88 -15.20
C HIS A 38 4.89 -0.35 -14.28
N MET A 39 5.00 -1.57 -14.84
CA MET A 39 5.13 -2.79 -14.05
C MET A 39 6.48 -2.86 -13.33
N LYS A 40 7.58 -2.52 -14.01
CA LYS A 40 8.93 -2.51 -13.42
C LYS A 40 9.02 -1.65 -12.15
N LYS A 41 8.47 -0.43 -12.16
CA LYS A 41 8.54 0.46 -10.99
C LYS A 41 7.89 -0.16 -9.74
N ARG A 42 6.75 -0.83 -9.88
CA ARG A 42 6.07 -1.51 -8.76
C ARG A 42 6.81 -2.74 -8.25
N THR A 43 7.44 -3.51 -9.14
CA THR A 43 8.14 -4.74 -8.75
C THR A 43 9.47 -4.47 -8.05
N TYR A 44 10.22 -3.44 -8.46
CA TYR A 44 11.47 -3.06 -7.79
C TYR A 44 11.24 -2.37 -6.43
N GLU A 45 10.13 -1.64 -6.27
CA GLU A 45 9.76 -1.05 -4.97
C GLU A 45 9.19 -2.09 -3.99
N ALA A 46 8.58 -3.18 -4.49
CA ALA A 46 7.99 -4.24 -3.66
C ALA A 46 9.02 -5.25 -3.11
N PHE A 47 10.19 -5.37 -3.74
CA PHE A 47 11.32 -6.17 -3.26
C PHE A 47 12.45 -5.23 -2.87
N PRO A 48 12.58 -4.87 -1.59
CA PRO A 48 13.69 -4.04 -1.13
C PRO A 48 15.00 -4.76 -1.46
N SER A 49 15.91 -4.05 -2.13
CA SER A 49 17.17 -4.58 -2.64
C SER A 49 18.13 -5.09 -1.55
N ASP A 50 17.92 -4.68 -0.30
CA ASP A 50 18.90 -4.84 0.77
C ASP A 50 18.31 -5.64 1.94
N GLU A 51 18.94 -6.77 2.27
CA GLU A 51 18.60 -7.63 3.42
C GLU A 51 18.56 -6.86 4.75
N ALA A 52 19.33 -5.76 4.86
CA ALA A 52 19.39 -4.89 6.03
C ALA A 52 18.06 -4.20 6.39
N HIS A 53 17.18 -3.95 5.40
CA HIS A 53 15.86 -3.38 5.69
C HIS A 53 14.93 -4.36 6.38
N LEU A 54 15.12 -5.66 6.17
CA LEU A 54 14.30 -6.68 6.81
C LEU A 54 14.55 -6.69 8.32
N GLU A 55 15.81 -6.61 8.76
CA GLU A 55 16.19 -6.65 10.19
C GLU A 55 15.57 -5.52 11.03
N MET A 56 15.48 -4.29 10.49
CA MET A 56 14.86 -3.17 11.21
C MET A 56 13.33 -3.19 11.17
N ILE A 57 12.74 -3.76 10.11
CA ILE A 57 11.28 -3.92 9.95
C ILE A 57 10.75 -5.08 10.81
N TYR A 58 11.59 -6.04 11.19
CA TYR A 58 11.19 -7.25 11.94
C TYR A 58 10.52 -7.00 13.30
N MET A 59 10.55 -5.77 13.83
CA MET A 59 9.85 -5.44 15.08
C MET A 59 8.32 -5.42 14.93
N LEU A 60 7.79 -5.18 13.71
CA LEU A 60 6.34 -5.23 13.43
C LEU A 60 6.03 -6.01 12.14
N PRO A 61 4.99 -6.86 12.12
CA PRO A 61 4.50 -7.51 10.91
C PRO A 61 4.23 -6.50 9.78
N ILE A 62 4.74 -6.77 8.58
CA ILE A 62 4.62 -5.89 7.39
C ILE A 62 3.17 -5.46 7.12
N GLY A 63 2.21 -6.36 7.37
CA GLY A 63 0.78 -6.07 7.21
C GLY A 63 0.26 -4.96 8.13
N GLN A 64 0.86 -4.74 9.30
CA GLN A 64 0.48 -3.67 10.23
C GLN A 64 1.02 -2.29 9.80
N LEU A 65 2.12 -2.26 9.05
CA LEU A 65 2.71 -1.04 8.49
C LEU A 65 2.19 -0.70 7.08
N SER A 66 1.25 -1.50 6.55
CA SER A 66 0.71 -1.32 5.21
C SER A 66 0.03 0.05 5.04
N GLU A 67 0.23 0.66 3.86
CA GLU A 67 -0.44 1.90 3.44
C GLU A 67 -1.97 1.78 3.51
N ASP A 68 -2.51 0.57 3.32
CA ASP A 68 -3.95 0.32 3.36
C ASP A 68 -4.54 0.55 4.77
N VAL A 69 -3.75 0.33 5.83
CA VAL A 69 -4.15 0.65 7.21
C VAL A 69 -4.35 2.15 7.35
N GLN A 70 -3.42 2.95 6.82
CA GLN A 70 -3.50 4.41 6.84
C GLN A 70 -4.67 4.93 6.00
N LYS A 71 -4.89 4.37 4.81
CA LYS A 71 -6.04 4.70 3.94
C LYS A 71 -7.38 4.43 4.61
N SER A 72 -7.51 3.33 5.34
CA SER A 72 -8.72 3.02 6.13
C SER A 72 -8.97 4.07 7.20
N ARG A 73 -7.93 4.49 7.94
CA ARG A 73 -8.06 5.56 8.94
C ARG A 73 -8.42 6.90 8.31
N HIS A 74 -7.91 7.21 7.12
CA HIS A 74 -8.30 8.41 6.39
C HIS A 74 -9.77 8.39 5.94
N LYS A 75 -10.31 7.21 5.63
CA LYS A 75 -11.74 7.04 5.35
C LYS A 75 -12.59 7.35 6.59
N GLU A 76 -12.18 6.85 7.76
CA GLU A 76 -12.84 7.14 9.03
C GLU A 76 -12.79 8.63 9.38
N LEU A 77 -11.67 9.31 9.09
CA LEU A 77 -11.54 10.75 9.29
C LEU A 77 -12.63 11.54 8.55
N ARG A 78 -12.84 11.23 7.27
CA ARG A 78 -13.88 11.88 6.47
C ARG A 78 -15.26 11.62 7.05
N PHE A 79 -15.52 10.38 7.45
CA PHE A 79 -16.78 9.99 8.07
C PHE A 79 -17.06 10.75 9.37
N PHE A 80 -16.10 10.79 10.31
CA PHE A 80 -16.26 11.49 11.58
C PHE A 80 -16.38 13.00 11.40
N ARG A 81 -15.62 13.59 10.46
CA ARG A 81 -15.75 15.01 10.13
C ARG A 81 -17.13 15.36 9.60
N GLU A 82 -17.81 14.43 8.94
CA GLU A 82 -19.15 14.65 8.40
C GLU A 82 -20.25 14.49 9.48
N HIS A 83 -20.10 13.56 10.42
CA HIS A 83 -21.20 13.14 11.29
C HIS A 83 -21.02 13.46 12.78
N ASN A 84 -19.78 13.61 13.27
CA ASN A 84 -19.47 13.62 14.71
C ASN A 84 -18.88 14.94 15.22
N THR A 85 -18.76 15.96 14.37
CA THR A 85 -18.05 17.21 14.71
C THR A 85 -18.93 18.43 14.54
N SER A 86 -18.70 19.45 15.36
CA SER A 86 -19.26 20.78 15.20
C SER A 86 -18.85 21.40 13.85
N LYS A 87 -19.79 22.03 13.15
CA LYS A 87 -19.60 22.53 11.77
C LYS A 87 -19.18 23.99 11.65
N ILE A 88 -19.34 24.76 12.73
CA ILE A 88 -19.25 26.21 12.66
C ILE A 88 -17.79 26.68 12.81
N PRO A 89 -17.12 26.58 13.98
CA PRO A 89 -15.71 26.95 14.07
C PRO A 89 -14.78 25.76 13.80
N ARG A 90 -13.75 25.99 12.98
CA ARG A 90 -12.71 24.98 12.66
C ARG A 90 -12.01 24.45 13.91
N GLN A 91 -11.80 25.30 14.92
CA GLN A 91 -11.19 24.91 16.19
C GLN A 91 -12.01 23.86 16.93
N SER A 92 -13.35 24.01 16.96
CA SER A 92 -14.23 23.01 17.55
C SER A 92 -14.27 21.75 16.71
N THR A 93 -14.32 21.87 15.37
CA THR A 93 -14.26 20.69 14.48
C THR A 93 -13.01 19.85 14.75
N ASN A 94 -11.84 20.49 14.84
CA ASN A 94 -10.58 19.79 15.09
C ASN A 94 -10.54 19.18 16.50
N SER A 95 -11.06 19.88 17.51
CA SER A 95 -11.14 19.38 18.88
C SER A 95 -12.05 18.15 18.96
N ASP A 96 -13.21 18.19 18.30
CA ASP A 96 -14.16 17.07 18.24
C ASP A 96 -13.57 15.87 17.49
N LEU A 97 -12.85 16.11 16.38
CA LEU A 97 -12.13 15.05 15.66
C LEU A 97 -11.12 14.36 16.56
N ILE A 98 -10.28 15.11 17.27
CA ILE A 98 -9.27 14.55 18.17
C ILE A 98 -9.93 13.71 19.26
N ARG A 99 -11.00 14.21 19.88
CA ARG A 99 -11.75 13.47 20.91
C ARG A 99 -12.27 12.15 20.39
N VAL A 100 -12.95 12.15 19.24
CA VAL A 100 -13.50 10.94 18.62
C VAL A 100 -12.38 9.95 18.30
N PHE A 101 -11.24 10.45 17.79
CA PHE A 101 -10.12 9.59 17.46
C PHE A 101 -9.49 8.96 18.70
N LEU A 102 -9.29 9.72 19.77
CA LEU A 102 -8.74 9.20 21.03
C LEU A 102 -9.63 8.09 21.60
N THR A 103 -10.95 8.30 21.66
CA THR A 103 -11.90 7.27 22.11
C THR A 103 -11.88 6.05 21.18
N SER A 104 -11.75 6.24 19.87
CA SER A 104 -11.71 5.12 18.91
C SER A 104 -10.42 4.29 19.00
N SER A 105 -9.31 4.90 19.41
CA SER A 105 -7.99 4.26 19.51
C SER A 105 -7.70 3.68 20.89
N ASP A 106 -8.55 3.95 21.88
CA ASP A 106 -8.38 3.46 23.23
C ASP A 106 -8.41 1.91 23.24
N PRO A 107 -7.35 1.24 23.75
CA PRO A 107 -7.26 -0.22 23.73
C PRO A 107 -8.27 -0.89 24.67
N TYR A 108 -8.60 -0.25 25.79
CA TYR A 108 -9.57 -0.75 26.75
C TYR A 108 -10.98 -0.69 26.17
N ILE A 109 -11.36 0.44 25.59
CA ILE A 109 -12.66 0.60 24.92
C ILE A 109 -12.76 -0.34 23.71
N SER A 110 -11.68 -0.44 22.93
CA SER A 110 -11.62 -1.33 21.75
C SER A 110 -11.76 -2.81 22.10
N GLY A 111 -11.24 -3.24 23.26
CA GLY A 111 -11.33 -4.63 23.72
C GLY A 111 -12.74 -5.03 24.16
N ILE A 112 -13.53 -4.08 24.69
CA ILE A 112 -14.90 -4.33 25.17
C ILE A 112 -15.93 -4.15 24.04
N ARG A 113 -15.57 -3.41 22.98
CA ARG A 113 -16.47 -3.13 21.87
C ARG A 113 -16.82 -4.41 21.10
N LEU A 114 -18.13 -4.60 20.86
CA LEU A 114 -18.61 -5.66 19.97
C LEU A 114 -18.17 -5.37 18.53
N LEU A 115 -17.35 -6.27 17.97
CA LEU A 115 -16.85 -6.18 16.60
C LEU A 115 -17.50 -7.26 15.72
N PRO A 116 -17.73 -6.98 14.43
CA PRO A 116 -18.17 -8.01 13.50
C PRO A 116 -17.10 -9.11 13.38
N PRO A 117 -17.50 -10.38 13.17
CA PRO A 117 -16.56 -11.48 13.05
C PRO A 117 -15.65 -11.27 11.82
N LYS A 118 -14.36 -11.52 12.01
CA LYS A 118 -13.38 -11.45 10.92
C LYS A 118 -13.59 -12.64 9.97
N LYS A 119 -13.55 -12.38 8.67
CA LYS A 119 -13.55 -13.44 7.65
C LYS A 119 -12.15 -14.04 7.57
N SER A 120 -12.03 -15.34 7.83
CA SER A 120 -10.81 -16.11 7.60
C SER A 120 -10.90 -16.83 6.26
N TYR A 121 -9.83 -16.78 5.47
CA TYR A 121 -9.69 -17.57 4.24
C TYR A 121 -8.62 -18.64 4.43
N VAL A 122 -8.80 -19.78 3.75
CA VAL A 122 -7.81 -20.86 3.75
C VAL A 122 -6.62 -20.42 2.88
N LEU A 123 -5.41 -20.42 3.45
CA LEU A 123 -4.18 -20.09 2.74
C LEU A 123 -3.65 -21.30 1.96
N ASN A 124 -2.89 -21.05 0.88
CA ASN A 124 -2.21 -22.12 0.15
C ASN A 124 -1.11 -22.76 1.01
N LYS A 125 -0.91 -24.06 0.87
CA LYS A 125 0.10 -24.86 1.60
C LYS A 125 1.51 -24.29 1.43
N ASP A 126 1.84 -23.82 0.22
CA ASP A 126 3.15 -23.24 -0.08
C ASP A 126 3.37 -21.90 0.64
N VAL A 127 2.30 -21.14 0.89
CA VAL A 127 2.38 -19.89 1.65
C VAL A 127 2.55 -20.19 3.13
N ILE A 128 1.84 -21.20 3.63
CA ILE A 128 1.93 -21.64 5.03
C ILE A 128 3.36 -22.12 5.36
N SER A 129 4.03 -22.84 4.45
CA SER A 129 5.41 -23.29 4.65
C SER A 129 6.43 -22.13 4.71
N LEU A 130 6.10 -20.97 4.15
CA LEU A 130 6.94 -19.77 4.16
C LEU A 130 6.72 -18.89 5.39
N LEU A 131 5.56 -18.99 6.05
CA LEU A 131 5.26 -18.22 7.25
C LEU A 131 5.98 -18.83 8.47
N LYS A 132 7.18 -18.33 8.76
CA LYS A 132 7.89 -18.63 10.02
C LYS A 132 7.40 -17.68 11.11
N CYS A 133 6.99 -18.21 12.27
CA CYS A 133 6.84 -17.37 13.45
C CYS A 133 8.24 -16.92 13.92
N PRO A 134 8.41 -15.68 14.42
CA PRO A 134 9.61 -15.34 15.15
C PRO A 134 9.69 -16.27 16.37
N ASN A 135 10.72 -17.11 16.42
CA ASN A 135 10.99 -17.94 17.58
C ASN A 135 11.38 -17.00 18.72
N VAL A 136 10.43 -16.72 19.60
CA VAL A 136 10.77 -16.22 20.92
C VAL A 136 11.17 -17.46 21.70
N ASP A 137 12.47 -17.67 21.88
CA ASP A 137 12.97 -18.69 22.78
C ASP A 137 12.57 -18.30 24.21
N VAL A 138 11.39 -18.75 24.66
CA VAL A 138 10.95 -18.66 26.05
C VAL A 138 11.65 -19.76 26.84
N ASN A 139 12.96 -19.62 27.04
CA ASN A 139 13.78 -20.38 27.99
C ASN A 139 14.76 -19.35 28.57
N SER A 140 14.91 -19.07 29.87
CA SER A 140 14.54 -19.81 31.07
C SER A 140 14.83 -18.91 32.29
N GLU A 141 13.85 -18.19 32.84
CA GLU A 141 13.94 -17.70 34.23
C GLU A 141 12.53 -17.71 34.81
N ASN A 142 12.22 -18.79 35.54
CA ASN A 142 11.39 -18.80 36.75
C ASN A 142 11.27 -20.26 37.20
N GLY A 143 12.37 -20.80 37.71
CA GLY A 143 12.31 -21.88 38.68
C GLY A 143 11.80 -21.29 40.00
N ILE A 144 10.48 -21.23 40.17
CA ILE A 144 9.90 -21.13 41.51
C ILE A 144 9.45 -22.53 41.85
N THR A 145 10.32 -23.23 42.58
CA THR A 145 9.98 -24.46 43.29
C THR A 145 8.84 -24.17 44.25
N SER A 146 7.74 -24.88 44.07
CA SER A 146 6.69 -25.05 45.05
C SER A 146 7.17 -25.96 46.18
N GLU A 147 7.34 -25.40 47.38
CA GLU A 147 7.13 -26.04 48.68
C GLU A 147 6.44 -25.04 49.61
#